data_AF-A0A522QWP5-F1
#
_entry.id   AF-A0A522QWP5-F1
#
_cell.length_a   1.000
_cell.length_b   1.000
_cell.length_c   1.000
_cell.angle_alpha   90.00
_cell.angle_beta   90.00
_cell.angle_gamma   90.00
#
_symmetry.space_group_name_H-M   'P 1'
#
loop_
_entity.id
_entity.type
_entity.pdbx_description
1 polymer ?
#
loop_
_entity_poly.entity_id
_entity_poly.type
_entity_poly.pdbx_seq_one_letter_code
_entity_poly.pdbx_strand_id
1 'polypeptide(L)'
;MRKKILFILPAVLFALLTAAGNCSAQTADSTVATQFISLNDQGKYTEAAKLMAPSFLAMVSPDNLEKIWHFHVDPHGKFHGVVSVKQMQQGKIFAVFPTCLYDKGDITFAFAFDDNHQIAGFHVDTIAPAGDTTPAPKAIYEPAGHAAKSFDGH
;
A
#
# COMPACT_ATOMS: atom_id res chain seq x y z
N MET A 1 -3.61 7.37 73.07
CA MET A 1 -4.07 7.85 71.75
C MET A 1 -4.37 6.63 70.87
N ARG A 2 -5.64 6.37 70.52
CA ARG A 2 -6.08 5.21 69.72
C ARG A 2 -5.98 5.55 68.22
N LYS A 3 -5.06 4.93 67.49
CA LYS A 3 -5.03 4.99 66.01
C LYS A 3 -5.75 3.76 65.46
N LYS A 4 -6.91 4.01 64.86
CA LYS A 4 -7.66 3.05 64.03
C LYS A 4 -6.90 2.92 62.71
N ILE A 5 -6.31 1.76 62.43
CA ILE A 5 -5.77 1.45 61.10
C ILE A 5 -6.87 0.74 60.33
N LEU A 6 -7.33 1.46 59.32
CA LEU A 6 -8.38 1.13 58.37
C LEU A 6 -7.86 0.09 57.37
N PHE A 7 -8.71 -0.90 57.08
CA PHE A 7 -8.58 -1.89 56.02
C PHE A 7 -8.25 -1.26 54.65
N ILE A 8 -7.30 -1.84 53.92
CA ILE A 8 -7.21 -1.68 52.46
C ILE A 8 -7.14 -3.08 51.83
N LEU A 9 -8.18 -3.39 51.07
CA LEU A 9 -8.36 -4.60 50.26
C LEU A 9 -7.20 -4.82 49.27
N PRO A 10 -6.69 -6.05 49.08
CA PRO A 10 -5.96 -6.44 47.88
C PRO A 10 -6.93 -7.14 46.94
N ALA A 11 -7.54 -6.44 45.99
CA ALA A 11 -8.39 -7.09 45.00
C ALA A 11 -8.30 -6.40 43.64
N VAL A 12 -7.88 -7.19 42.65
CA VAL A 12 -8.03 -6.97 41.21
C VAL A 12 -7.00 -6.03 40.56
N LEU A 13 -5.74 -6.45 40.65
CA LEU A 13 -4.66 -6.06 39.74
C LEU A 13 -4.53 -7.16 38.67
N PHE A 14 -5.47 -7.31 37.73
CA PHE A 14 -5.25 -8.13 36.52
C PHE A 14 -6.33 -7.88 35.45
N ALA A 15 -6.23 -6.75 34.76
CA ALA A 15 -6.94 -6.51 33.50
C ALA A 15 -6.09 -5.60 32.61
N LEU A 16 -4.87 -6.03 32.31
CA LEU A 16 -3.97 -5.35 31.40
C LEU A 16 -3.72 -6.24 30.17
N LEU A 17 -4.09 -5.67 29.03
CA LEU A 17 -3.53 -5.91 27.69
C LEU A 17 -3.84 -7.25 27.01
N THR A 18 -4.94 -7.28 26.25
CA THR A 18 -5.00 -8.03 24.98
C THR A 18 -5.58 -7.17 23.86
N ALA A 19 -4.98 -6.00 23.64
CA ALA A 19 -5.11 -5.29 22.37
C ALA A 19 -4.04 -5.81 21.40
N ALA A 20 -4.13 -7.08 21.02
CA ALA A 20 -3.42 -7.58 19.83
C ALA A 20 -4.17 -7.03 18.61
N GLY A 21 -3.95 -5.76 18.32
CA GLY A 21 -4.38 -5.17 17.06
C GLY A 21 -3.72 -5.94 15.93
N ASN A 22 -4.53 -6.41 14.98
CA ASN A 22 -4.05 -6.88 13.68
C ASN A 22 -3.44 -5.68 12.94
N CYS A 23 -2.21 -5.32 13.30
CA CYS A 23 -1.41 -4.37 12.55
C CYS A 23 -0.98 -5.11 11.29
N SER A 24 -1.58 -4.77 10.14
CA SER A 24 -1.06 -5.21 8.84
C SER A 24 0.41 -4.76 8.81
N ALA A 25 1.33 -5.72 8.86
CA ALA A 25 2.75 -5.41 8.88
C ALA A 25 3.12 -4.76 7.56
N GLN A 26 3.37 -3.45 7.60
CA GLN A 26 3.91 -2.70 6.48
C GLN A 26 5.31 -3.25 6.16
N THR A 27 5.58 -3.57 4.90
CA THR A 27 6.88 -4.05 4.44
C THR A 27 7.77 -2.86 4.05
N ALA A 28 9.06 -3.13 3.80
CA ALA A 28 9.96 -2.12 3.27
C ALA A 28 9.42 -1.54 1.94
N ASP A 29 9.01 -2.42 1.02
CA ASP A 29 8.50 -2.05 -0.30
C ASP A 29 7.20 -1.25 -0.24
N SER A 30 6.27 -1.59 0.66
CA SER A 30 5.06 -0.76 0.81
C SER A 30 5.36 0.61 1.42
N THR A 31 6.35 0.70 2.29
CA THR A 31 6.85 2.00 2.77
C THR A 31 7.47 2.83 1.65
N VAL A 32 8.31 2.21 0.81
CA VAL A 32 8.94 2.89 -0.34
C VAL A 32 7.88 3.34 -1.36
N ALA A 33 6.91 2.50 -1.71
CA ALA A 33 5.83 2.85 -2.63
C ALA A 33 4.99 4.05 -2.14
N THR A 34 4.59 4.03 -0.87
CA THR A 34 3.77 5.11 -0.29
C THR A 34 4.56 6.40 -0.14
N GLN A 35 5.84 6.32 0.24
CA GLN A 35 6.74 7.47 0.26
C GLN A 35 6.94 8.06 -1.14
N PHE A 36 7.11 7.22 -2.15
CA PHE A 36 7.25 7.65 -3.54
C PHE A 36 6.04 8.48 -4.00
N ILE A 37 4.82 7.97 -3.79
CA ILE A 37 3.59 8.70 -4.12
C ILE A 37 3.54 10.05 -3.40
N SER A 38 3.81 10.06 -2.10
CA SER A 38 3.77 11.28 -1.29
C SER A 38 4.79 12.32 -1.74
N LEU A 39 5.99 11.90 -2.16
CA LEU A 39 7.01 12.81 -2.67
C LEU A 39 6.60 13.41 -4.02
N ASN A 40 6.05 12.61 -4.93
CA ASN A 40 5.59 13.10 -6.23
C ASN A 40 4.43 14.10 -6.08
N ASP A 41 3.46 13.80 -5.22
CA ASP A 41 2.33 14.70 -4.93
C ASP A 41 2.79 16.02 -4.29
N GLN A 42 3.89 16.00 -3.54
CA GLN A 42 4.54 17.20 -3.00
C GLN A 42 5.44 17.94 -4.02
N GLY A 43 5.52 17.51 -5.28
CA GLY A 43 6.43 18.06 -6.29
C GLY A 43 7.91 17.76 -6.04
N LYS A 44 8.24 16.83 -5.15
CA LYS A 44 9.61 16.45 -4.76
C LYS A 44 10.14 15.34 -5.66
N TYR A 45 10.15 15.58 -6.97
CA TYR A 45 10.49 14.56 -7.98
C TYR A 45 11.95 14.07 -7.88
N THR A 46 12.87 14.96 -7.48
CA THR A 46 14.29 14.59 -7.28
C THR A 46 14.44 13.63 -6.10
N GLU A 47 13.71 13.84 -5.01
CA GLU A 47 13.68 12.94 -3.85
C GLU A 47 12.98 11.62 -4.19
N ALA A 48 11.88 11.68 -4.94
CA ALA A 48 11.15 10.48 -5.38
C ALA A 48 12.03 9.59 -6.27
N ALA A 49 12.79 10.19 -7.18
CA ALA A 49 13.72 9.48 -8.06
C ALA A 49 14.80 8.71 -7.28
N LYS A 50 15.22 9.17 -6.09
CA LYS A 50 16.20 8.44 -5.26
C LYS A 50 15.71 7.07 -4.76
N LEU A 51 14.40 6.84 -4.81
CA LEU A 51 13.77 5.56 -4.44
C LEU A 51 13.76 4.55 -5.59
N MET A 52 14.11 4.99 -6.80
CA MET A 52 14.10 4.15 -8.00
C MET A 52 15.41 3.37 -8.14
N ALA A 53 15.30 2.18 -8.73
CA ALA A 53 16.46 1.40 -9.13
C ALA A 53 17.25 2.17 -10.22
N PRO A 54 18.59 2.08 -10.24
CA PRO A 54 19.42 2.73 -11.26
C PRO A 54 19.02 2.38 -12.70
N SER A 55 18.59 1.15 -12.94
CA SER A 55 18.10 0.68 -14.24
C SER A 55 16.84 1.41 -14.69
N PHE A 56 15.96 1.78 -13.75
CA PHE A 56 14.73 2.51 -14.02
C PHE A 56 14.99 4.01 -14.21
N LEU A 57 15.92 4.59 -13.45
CA LEU A 57 16.34 5.99 -13.58
C LEU A 57 16.90 6.34 -14.97
N ALA A 58 17.51 5.37 -15.66
CA ALA A 58 17.96 5.55 -17.04
C ALA A 58 16.80 5.84 -18.02
N MET A 59 15.58 5.46 -17.67
CA MET A 59 14.36 5.68 -18.46
C MET A 59 13.53 6.84 -17.91
N VAL A 60 13.46 6.97 -16.59
CA VAL A 60 12.64 7.96 -15.89
C VAL A 60 13.53 8.89 -15.06
N SER A 61 13.96 9.98 -15.69
CA SER A 61 14.62 11.10 -14.98
C SER A 61 13.61 11.85 -14.09
N PRO A 62 14.07 12.66 -13.11
CA PRO A 62 13.18 13.52 -12.32
C PRO A 62 12.25 14.39 -13.18
N ASP A 63 12.78 15.01 -14.24
CA ASP A 63 11.99 15.84 -15.17
C ASP A 63 10.94 15.02 -15.95
N ASN A 64 11.26 13.77 -16.29
CA ASN A 64 10.29 12.88 -16.93
C ASN A 64 9.23 12.39 -15.94
N LEU A 65 9.63 12.15 -14.68
CA LEU A 65 8.72 11.78 -13.61
C LEU A 65 7.70 12.88 -13.33
N GLU A 66 8.12 14.13 -13.25
CA GLU A 66 7.24 15.30 -13.13
C GLU A 66 6.17 15.29 -14.22
N LYS A 67 6.58 15.15 -15.49
CA LYS A 67 5.66 15.10 -16.63
C LYS A 67 4.68 13.94 -16.52
N ILE A 68 5.18 12.74 -16.21
CA ILE A 68 4.33 11.55 -16.02
C ILE A 68 3.28 11.83 -14.95
N TRP A 69 3.66 12.42 -13.83
CA TRP A 69 2.74 12.74 -12.74
C TRP A 69 1.71 13.78 -13.15
N HIS A 70 2.14 14.89 -13.75
CA HIS A 70 1.25 15.95 -14.25
C HIS A 70 0.24 15.46 -15.29
N PHE A 71 0.64 14.54 -16.17
CA PHE A 71 -0.27 14.04 -17.22
C PHE A 71 -1.23 12.96 -16.71
N HIS A 72 -0.79 12.10 -15.79
CA HIS A 72 -1.57 10.93 -15.39
C HIS A 72 -2.26 11.03 -14.03
N VAL A 73 -1.79 11.89 -13.13
CA VAL A 73 -2.27 11.94 -11.74
C VAL A 73 -2.99 13.25 -11.43
N ASP A 74 -2.38 14.40 -11.72
CA ASP A 74 -2.97 15.73 -11.45
C ASP A 74 -4.40 15.94 -11.98
N PRO A 75 -4.82 15.40 -13.14
CA PRO A 75 -6.19 15.53 -13.61
C PRO A 75 -7.24 15.00 -12.61
N HIS A 76 -6.85 14.11 -11.69
CA HIS A 76 -7.71 13.53 -10.65
C HIS A 76 -7.89 14.42 -9.41
N GLY A 77 -7.21 15.58 -9.36
CA GLY A 77 -7.39 16.59 -8.33
C GLY A 77 -6.44 16.40 -7.14
N LYS A 78 -6.84 16.93 -5.98
CA LYS A 78 -6.01 16.92 -4.78
C LYS A 78 -5.87 15.51 -4.19
N PHE A 79 -4.66 15.13 -3.80
CA PHE A 79 -4.40 13.93 -3.02
C PHE A 79 -4.83 14.09 -1.55
N HIS A 80 -5.46 13.04 -1.02
CA HIS A 80 -5.91 12.97 0.38
C HIS A 80 -5.17 11.94 1.21
N GLY A 81 -4.51 10.97 0.58
CA GLY A 81 -3.75 9.94 1.27
C GLY A 81 -3.84 8.58 0.62
N VAL A 82 -3.06 7.63 1.16
CA VAL A 82 -3.13 6.22 0.82
C VAL A 82 -4.15 5.54 1.74
N VAL A 83 -5.16 4.91 1.16
CA VAL A 83 -6.27 4.29 1.92
C VAL A 83 -6.16 2.78 2.03
N SER A 84 -5.42 2.14 1.12
CA SER A 84 -5.09 0.72 1.24
C SER A 84 -3.78 0.38 0.53
N VAL A 85 -3.15 -0.71 0.94
CA VAL A 85 -2.00 -1.27 0.25
C VAL A 85 -2.18 -2.77 0.14
N LYS A 86 -2.19 -3.30 -1.08
CA LYS A 86 -2.09 -4.75 -1.32
C LYS A 86 -0.68 -5.10 -1.72
N GLN A 87 -0.29 -6.33 -1.43
CA GLN A 87 1.00 -6.88 -1.82
C GLN A 87 0.73 -8.22 -2.48
N MET A 88 1.41 -8.48 -3.59
CA MET A 88 1.34 -9.76 -4.28
C MET A 88 2.75 -10.25 -4.55
N GLN A 89 2.95 -11.55 -4.30
CA GLN A 89 4.16 -12.23 -4.69
C GLN A 89 3.78 -13.37 -5.64
N GLN A 90 4.34 -13.35 -6.85
CA GLN A 90 4.17 -14.43 -7.82
C GLN A 90 5.54 -14.90 -8.30
N GLY A 91 5.96 -16.06 -7.78
CA GLY A 91 7.33 -16.54 -7.97
C GLY A 91 8.34 -15.58 -7.34
N LYS A 92 9.19 -14.99 -8.18
CA LYS A 92 10.20 -13.99 -7.77
C LYS A 92 9.73 -12.55 -7.89
N ILE A 93 8.56 -12.31 -8.46
CA ILE A 93 8.05 -10.95 -8.66
C ILE A 93 7.31 -10.54 -7.40
N PHE A 94 7.78 -9.44 -6.80
CA PHE A 94 7.12 -8.77 -5.70
C PHE A 94 6.49 -7.47 -6.20
N ALA A 95 5.18 -7.33 -6.02
CA ALA A 95 4.43 -6.16 -6.46
C ALA A 95 3.60 -5.57 -5.33
N VAL A 96 3.57 -4.23 -5.27
CA VAL A 96 2.81 -3.48 -4.27
C VAL A 96 1.79 -2.60 -4.97
N PHE A 97 0.56 -2.62 -4.46
CA PHE A 97 -0.58 -1.91 -5.03
C PHE A 97 -1.21 -0.96 -4.01
N PRO A 98 -0.65 0.25 -3.82
CA PRO A 98 -1.27 1.27 -3.00
C PRO A 98 -2.45 1.91 -3.73
N THR A 99 -3.58 2.00 -3.03
CA THR A 99 -4.77 2.76 -3.47
C THR A 99 -4.78 4.11 -2.77
N CYS A 100 -4.88 5.17 -3.57
CA CYS A 100 -4.78 6.57 -3.16
C CYS A 100 -6.11 7.28 -3.41
N LEU A 101 -6.55 8.08 -2.44
CA LEU A 101 -7.76 8.89 -2.56
C LEU A 101 -7.41 10.24 -3.19
N TYR A 102 -8.09 10.60 -4.28
CA TYR A 102 -8.07 11.92 -4.91
C TYR A 102 -9.48 12.49 -5.06
N ASP A 103 -9.60 13.81 -5.31
CA ASP A 103 -10.90 14.49 -5.44
C ASP A 103 -11.87 13.84 -6.44
N LYS A 104 -11.34 13.34 -7.57
CA LYS A 104 -12.15 12.83 -8.68
C LYS A 104 -12.11 11.30 -8.83
N GLY A 105 -11.37 10.60 -7.97
CA GLY A 105 -11.27 9.16 -8.04
C GLY A 105 -10.19 8.57 -7.15
N ASP A 106 -10.30 7.27 -6.94
CA ASP A 106 -9.28 6.48 -6.26
C ASP A 106 -8.34 5.88 -7.30
N ILE A 107 -7.05 6.17 -7.17
CA ILE A 107 -6.02 5.66 -8.07
C ILE A 107 -5.29 4.52 -7.38
N THR A 108 -5.32 3.34 -7.97
CA THR A 108 -4.43 2.23 -7.58
C THR A 108 -3.22 2.23 -8.51
N PHE A 109 -2.04 2.36 -7.91
CA PHE A 109 -0.78 2.18 -8.61
C PHE A 109 -0.32 0.73 -8.47
N ALA A 110 0.49 0.25 -9.40
CA ALA A 110 1.20 -1.00 -9.28
C ALA A 110 2.71 -0.73 -9.34
N PHE A 111 3.43 -1.17 -8.32
CA PHE A 111 4.89 -1.02 -8.20
C PHE A 111 5.56 -2.38 -8.30
N ALA A 112 6.68 -2.45 -9.01
CA ALA A 112 7.60 -3.57 -9.00
C ALA A 112 8.91 -3.16 -8.33
N PHE A 113 9.49 -4.08 -7.57
CA PHE A 113 10.73 -3.86 -6.82
C PHE A 113 11.85 -4.79 -7.30
N ASP A 114 13.08 -4.32 -7.22
CA ASP A 114 14.26 -5.17 -7.36
C ASP A 114 14.66 -5.83 -6.03
N ASP A 115 15.72 -6.65 -6.06
CA ASP A 115 16.23 -7.35 -4.89
C ASP A 115 16.78 -6.41 -3.79
N ASN A 116 16.97 -5.11 -4.10
CA ASN A 116 17.43 -4.08 -3.14
C ASN A 116 16.28 -3.24 -2.58
N HIS A 117 15.02 -3.62 -2.81
CA HIS A 117 13.83 -2.86 -2.40
C HIS A 117 13.75 -1.47 -3.05
N GLN A 118 14.30 -1.31 -4.25
CA GLN A 118 14.19 -0.09 -5.05
C GLN A 118 13.12 -0.26 -6.15
N ILE A 119 12.47 0.84 -6.53
CA ILE A 119 11.40 0.81 -7.55
C ILE A 119 12.02 0.52 -8.92
N ALA A 120 11.76 -0.66 -9.44
CA ALA A 120 12.17 -1.09 -10.78
C ALA A 120 11.16 -0.70 -11.87
N GLY A 121 9.95 -0.32 -11.48
CA GLY A 121 8.92 0.22 -12.35
C GLY A 121 7.62 0.51 -11.62
N PHE A 122 6.79 1.37 -12.21
CA PHE A 122 5.42 1.59 -11.74
C PHE A 122 4.48 1.97 -12.89
N HIS A 123 3.18 1.77 -12.69
CA HIS A 123 2.12 2.27 -13.57
C HIS A 123 0.83 2.50 -12.80
N VAL A 124 -0.12 3.20 -13.41
CA VAL A 124 -1.51 3.26 -12.94
C VAL A 124 -2.20 1.96 -13.34
N ASP A 125 -2.67 1.20 -12.34
CA ASP A 125 -3.38 -0.06 -12.56
C ASP A 125 -4.88 0.19 -12.76
N THR A 126 -5.51 0.89 -11.83
CA THR A 126 -6.95 1.15 -11.84
C THR A 126 -7.26 2.56 -11.37
N ILE A 127 -8.26 3.19 -11.99
CA ILE A 127 -8.89 4.42 -11.51
C ILE A 127 -10.36 4.12 -11.25
N ALA A 128 -10.80 4.21 -10.00
CA ALA A 128 -12.21 4.07 -9.62
C ALA A 128 -12.82 5.45 -9.36
N PRO A 129 -14.13 5.66 -9.59
CA PRO A 129 -14.82 6.88 -9.19
C PRO A 129 -14.67 7.16 -7.70
N ALA A 130 -14.69 8.44 -7.31
CA ALA A 130 -14.54 8.83 -5.91
C ALA A 130 -15.67 8.22 -5.06
N GLY A 131 -15.31 7.52 -3.98
CA GLY A 131 -16.27 6.90 -3.06
C GLY A 131 -16.65 5.44 -3.37
N ASP A 132 -16.16 4.86 -4.46
CA ASP A 132 -16.38 3.45 -4.83
C ASP A 132 -15.43 2.47 -4.10
N THR A 133 -15.02 2.76 -2.85
CA THR A 133 -14.18 1.85 -2.05
C THR A 133 -14.97 0.62 -1.60
N THR A 134 -15.35 -0.24 -2.55
CA THR A 134 -15.60 -1.63 -2.27
C THR A 134 -14.29 -2.19 -1.73
N PRO A 135 -14.25 -2.70 -0.49
CA PRO A 135 -13.07 -3.36 0.02
C PRO A 135 -12.69 -4.42 -0.99
N ALA A 136 -11.46 -4.35 -1.45
CA ALA A 136 -10.95 -5.36 -2.35
C ALA A 136 -11.28 -6.76 -1.78
N PRO A 137 -11.82 -7.68 -2.59
CA PRO A 137 -11.99 -9.05 -2.13
C PRO A 137 -10.65 -9.52 -1.59
N LYS A 138 -10.65 -10.11 -0.39
CA LYS A 138 -9.50 -10.89 0.08
C LYS A 138 -9.20 -11.87 -1.04
N ALA A 139 -8.07 -11.70 -1.72
CA ALA A 139 -7.63 -12.65 -2.71
C ALA A 139 -7.33 -13.97 -1.99
N ILE A 140 -8.35 -14.83 -1.89
CA ILE A 140 -8.15 -16.25 -1.68
C ILE A 140 -7.69 -16.74 -3.04
N TYR A 141 -6.37 -16.81 -3.23
CA TYR A 141 -5.81 -17.44 -4.41
C TYR A 141 -6.09 -18.94 -4.31
N GLU A 142 -7.04 -19.43 -5.09
CA GLU A 142 -7.05 -20.83 -5.51
C GLU A 142 -5.95 -20.99 -6.56
N PRO A 143 -4.91 -21.82 -6.30
CA PRO A 143 -3.89 -22.08 -7.30
C PRO A 143 -4.54 -22.66 -8.55
N ALA A 144 -4.33 -22.00 -9.69
CA ALA A 144 -4.71 -22.51 -11.01
C ALA A 144 -4.00 -23.85 -11.24
N GLY A 145 -4.69 -24.92 -10.87
CA GLY A 145 -4.21 -26.29 -10.90
C GLY A 145 -5.34 -27.30 -11.00
N HIS A 146 -6.56 -26.87 -11.33
CA HIS A 146 -7.61 -27.79 -11.74
C HIS A 146 -7.79 -27.64 -13.24
N ALA A 147 -7.27 -28.63 -13.97
CA ALA A 147 -7.49 -28.81 -15.39
C ALA A 147 -8.95 -28.56 -15.72
N ALA A 148 -9.20 -27.66 -16.68
CA ALA A 148 -10.48 -27.60 -17.35
C ALA A 148 -10.77 -29.00 -17.91
N LYS A 149 -11.65 -29.75 -17.23
CA LYS A 149 -12.28 -30.91 -17.86
C LYS A 149 -13.18 -30.36 -18.95
N SER A 150 -12.98 -30.83 -20.17
CA SER A 150 -13.84 -30.56 -21.32
C SER A 150 -15.28 -30.87 -20.91
N PHE A 151 -16.17 -29.92 -21.19
CA PHE A 151 -17.59 -30.13 -21.12
C PHE A 151 -18.00 -30.82 -22.43
N ASP A 152 -17.97 -32.15 -22.46
CA ASP A 152 -18.56 -32.92 -23.54
C ASP A 152 -20.06 -32.98 -23.31
N GLY A 153 -20.78 -32.17 -24.08
CA GLY A 153 -22.24 -32.18 -24.12
C GLY A 153 -22.76 -33.42 -24.85
N HIS A 154 -23.64 -34.15 -24.18
CA HIS A 154 -24.63 -35.05 -24.77
C HIS A 154 -26.01 -34.59 -24.34
#